data_AF-A0A5P0JIJ6-F1
#
_entry.id   AF-A0A5P0JIJ6-F1
#
_cell.length_a   1.000
_cell.length_b   1.000
_cell.length_c   1.000
_cell.angle_alpha   90.00
_cell.angle_beta   90.00
_cell.angle_gamma   90.00
#
_symmetry.space_group_name_H-M   'P 1'
#
loop_
_entity.id
_entity.type
_entity.pdbx_description
1 polymer ?
#
loop_
_entity_poly.entity_id
_entity_poly.type
_entity_poly.pdbx_seq_one_letter_code
_entity_poly.pdbx_strand_id
1 'polypeptide(L)'
;GWGGWWFWDPVENASLLPWLSATALLHSLSLTRQRGIFRHWSLLLAIVTLMLSLLGTLIVRSGILVSVHAFALDNVRAVPLFSLFALISLASLALYGWRARDGGPAVRFSGLSREMLILATLLLFCAVLLIVLVGTLYPMIYGLLGWGRLSVGAPYFNRATLPFGLLMLVVIVLATFVSGKR
;
A
#
# COMPACT_ATOMS: atom_id res chain seq x y z
N GLY A 1 22.78 -15.70 0.10
CA GLY A 1 23.38 -14.50 0.75
C GLY A 1 22.31 -13.44 0.90
N TRP A 2 22.54 -12.42 1.73
CA TRP A 2 21.58 -11.36 2.06
C TRP A 2 21.23 -10.39 0.91
N GLY A 3 21.89 -10.50 -0.24
CA GLY A 3 21.47 -9.82 -1.47
C GLY A 3 21.63 -8.30 -1.50
N GLY A 4 22.10 -7.67 -0.41
CA GLY A 4 22.32 -6.22 -0.30
C GLY A 4 21.61 -5.63 0.91
N TRP A 5 21.25 -4.35 0.83
CA TRP A 5 20.48 -3.65 1.87
C TRP A 5 18.96 -3.79 1.69
N TRP A 6 18.50 -4.20 0.49
CA TRP A 6 17.11 -4.50 0.17
C TRP A 6 17.07 -5.57 -0.94
N PHE A 7 16.42 -6.69 -0.69
CA PHE A 7 16.35 -7.84 -1.59
C PHE A 7 14.97 -8.07 -2.23
N TRP A 8 13.97 -7.28 -1.84
CA TRP A 8 12.58 -7.43 -2.29
C TRP A 8 11.98 -8.79 -1.90
N ASP A 9 12.41 -9.36 -0.78
CA ASP A 9 11.82 -10.59 -0.28
C ASP A 9 10.43 -10.33 0.36
N PRO A 10 9.60 -11.36 0.53
CA PRO A 10 8.24 -11.18 1.05
C PRO A 10 8.13 -10.43 2.39
N VAL A 11 9.09 -10.60 3.30
CA VAL A 11 9.08 -9.96 4.62
C VAL A 11 9.42 -8.48 4.52
N GLU A 12 10.45 -8.14 3.74
CA GLU A 12 10.77 -6.75 3.42
C GLU A 12 9.58 -6.04 2.75
N ASN A 13 8.99 -6.66 1.72
CA ASN A 13 7.84 -6.09 1.01
C ASN A 13 6.63 -5.92 1.93
N ALA A 14 6.37 -6.90 2.79
CA ALA A 14 5.31 -6.84 3.80
C ALA A 14 5.49 -5.64 4.75
N SER A 15 6.73 -5.29 5.11
CA SER A 15 7.01 -4.11 5.93
C SER A 15 6.84 -2.79 5.17
N LEU A 16 7.10 -2.77 3.86
CA LEU A 16 6.99 -1.57 3.01
C LEU A 16 5.53 -1.18 2.70
N LEU A 17 4.65 -2.16 2.51
CA LEU A 17 3.27 -1.95 2.06
C LEU A 17 2.47 -0.96 2.95
N PRO A 18 2.46 -1.09 4.30
CA PRO A 18 1.77 -0.12 5.16
C PRO A 18 2.36 1.28 5.08
N TRP A 19 3.67 1.43 4.86
CA TRP A 19 4.31 2.75 4.71
C TRP A 19 3.85 3.46 3.44
N LEU A 20 3.70 2.72 2.33
CA LEU A 20 3.21 3.28 1.08
C LEU A 20 1.75 3.76 1.23
N SER A 21 0.88 2.96 1.84
CA SER A 21 -0.52 3.37 2.07
C SER A 21 -0.64 4.49 3.10
N ALA A 22 0.16 4.46 4.17
CA ALA A 22 0.19 5.50 5.19
C ALA A 22 0.66 6.83 4.61
N THR A 23 1.66 6.82 3.73
CA THR A 23 2.14 8.04 3.07
C THR A 23 1.06 8.61 2.13
N ALA A 24 0.38 7.76 1.35
CA ALA A 24 -0.78 8.15 0.56
C ALA A 24 -1.90 8.74 1.45
N LEU A 25 -2.16 8.11 2.60
CA LEU A 25 -3.13 8.58 3.59
C LEU A 25 -2.78 9.98 4.12
N LEU A 26 -1.52 10.24 4.47
CA LEU A 26 -1.10 11.56 4.96
C LEU A 26 -1.33 12.67 3.92
N HIS A 27 -1.09 12.37 2.64
CA HIS A 27 -1.40 13.29 1.53
C HIS A 27 -2.91 13.53 1.41
N SER A 28 -3.71 12.48 1.49
CA SER A 28 -5.18 12.56 1.49
C SER A 28 -5.70 13.41 2.66
N LEU A 29 -5.19 13.15 3.88
CA LEU A 29 -5.58 13.86 5.10
C LEU A 29 -5.19 15.35 5.05
N SER A 30 -4.07 15.70 4.44
CA SER A 30 -3.68 17.10 4.23
C SER A 30 -4.77 17.87 3.48
N LEU A 31 -5.32 17.28 2.41
CA LEU A 31 -6.41 17.88 1.64
C LEU A 31 -7.75 17.83 2.36
N THR A 32 -8.03 16.75 3.11
CA THR A 32 -9.23 16.64 3.94
C THR A 32 -9.26 17.72 5.01
N ARG A 33 -8.15 17.98 5.70
CA ARG A 33 -8.07 19.00 6.75
C ARG A 33 -8.19 20.42 6.18
N GLN A 34 -7.60 20.68 5.02
CA GLN A 34 -7.55 22.03 4.46
C GLN A 34 -8.82 22.42 3.70
N ARG A 35 -9.46 21.48 2.99
CA ARG A 35 -10.58 21.78 2.10
C ARG A 35 -11.84 20.94 2.32
N GLY A 36 -11.84 20.02 3.29
CA GLY A 36 -12.96 19.10 3.53
C GLY A 36 -13.15 18.04 2.43
N ILE A 37 -12.20 17.95 1.50
CA ILE A 37 -12.23 17.08 0.33
C ILE A 37 -11.58 15.72 0.65
N PHE A 38 -11.90 14.64 -0.08
CA PHE A 38 -11.26 13.32 0.07
C PHE A 38 -11.48 12.60 1.41
N ARG A 39 -12.51 12.97 2.18
CA ARG A 39 -12.83 12.28 3.44
C ARG A 39 -12.99 10.76 3.27
N HIS A 40 -13.68 10.31 2.23
CA HIS A 40 -13.85 8.88 1.91
C HIS A 40 -12.53 8.20 1.57
N TRP A 41 -11.69 8.84 0.75
CA TRP A 41 -10.37 8.33 0.39
C TRP A 41 -9.46 8.21 1.62
N SER A 42 -9.46 9.20 2.50
CA SER A 42 -8.70 9.17 3.76
C SER A 42 -9.16 8.01 4.65
N LEU A 43 -10.48 7.78 4.77
CA LEU A 43 -10.99 6.65 5.55
C LEU A 43 -10.62 5.30 4.92
N LEU A 44 -10.79 5.15 3.61
CA LEU A 44 -10.42 3.92 2.90
C LEU A 44 -8.92 3.64 3.00
N LEU A 45 -8.06 4.64 2.82
CA LEU A 45 -6.61 4.49 2.94
C LEU A 45 -6.19 4.14 4.38
N ALA A 46 -6.89 4.64 5.39
CA ALA A 46 -6.66 4.23 6.79
C ALA A 46 -7.02 2.75 7.00
N ILE A 47 -8.16 2.29 6.46
CA ILE A 47 -8.55 0.88 6.52
C ILE A 47 -7.55 0.01 5.76
N VAL A 48 -7.15 0.40 4.55
CA VAL A 48 -6.13 -0.31 3.75
C VAL A 48 -4.81 -0.39 4.51
N THR A 49 -4.38 0.69 5.16
CA THR A 49 -3.14 0.70 5.97
C THR A 49 -3.21 -0.31 7.13
N LEU A 50 -4.34 -0.35 7.83
CA LEU A 50 -4.59 -1.34 8.87
C LEU A 50 -4.54 -2.77 8.31
N MET A 51 -5.25 -3.02 7.20
CA MET A 51 -5.27 -4.32 6.53
C MET A 51 -3.87 -4.76 6.10
N LEU A 52 -3.06 -3.86 5.55
CA LEU A 52 -1.70 -4.17 5.14
C LEU A 52 -0.77 -4.45 6.33
N SER A 53 -0.97 -3.76 7.46
CA SER A 53 -0.22 -4.05 8.69
C SER A 53 -0.54 -5.45 9.25
N LEU A 54 -1.82 -5.84 9.21
CA LEU A 54 -2.26 -7.18 9.60
C LEU A 54 -1.75 -8.24 8.62
N LEU A 55 -1.83 -7.96 7.32
CA LEU A 55 -1.29 -8.83 6.28
C LEU A 55 0.22 -9.02 6.44
N GLY A 56 0.96 -7.96 6.76
CA GLY A 56 2.39 -8.08 7.03
C GLY A 56 2.69 -8.96 8.24
N THR A 57 1.90 -8.83 9.31
CA THR A 57 2.00 -9.73 10.48
C THR A 57 1.75 -11.18 10.08
N LEU A 58 0.71 -11.43 9.27
CA LEU A 58 0.41 -12.76 8.73
C LEU A 58 1.60 -13.30 7.93
N ILE A 59 2.12 -12.55 6.96
CA ILE A 59 3.22 -12.98 6.09
C ILE A 59 4.47 -13.35 6.92
N VAL A 60 4.85 -12.48 7.88
CA VAL A 60 6.10 -12.64 8.64
C VAL A 60 6.02 -13.77 9.68
N ARG A 61 4.83 -14.04 10.24
CA ARG A 61 4.68 -14.94 11.41
C ARG A 61 4.01 -16.29 11.10
N SER A 62 3.46 -16.48 9.91
CA SER A 62 2.74 -17.71 9.54
C SER A 62 3.59 -18.74 8.80
N GLY A 63 4.70 -18.31 8.19
CA GLY A 63 5.49 -19.17 7.29
C GLY A 63 4.84 -19.49 5.94
N ILE A 64 3.72 -18.82 5.58
CA ILE A 64 3.03 -19.04 4.29
C ILE A 64 3.93 -18.71 3.10
N LEU A 65 4.80 -17.70 3.23
CA LEU A 65 5.79 -17.33 2.23
C LEU A 65 7.20 -17.62 2.76
N VAL A 66 8.03 -18.23 1.90
CA VAL A 66 9.44 -18.49 2.22
C VAL A 66 10.22 -17.18 2.10
N SER A 67 10.92 -16.81 3.17
CA SER A 67 11.77 -15.63 3.23
C SER A 67 13.01 -15.92 4.09
N VAL A 68 14.12 -15.28 3.74
CA VAL A 68 15.36 -15.31 4.54
C VAL A 68 15.26 -14.50 5.84
N HIS A 69 14.30 -13.58 5.91
CA HIS A 69 14.01 -12.75 7.08
C HIS A 69 12.84 -13.28 7.93
N ALA A 70 12.28 -14.44 7.59
CA ALA A 70 11.20 -15.04 8.36
C ALA A 70 11.71 -15.58 9.70
N PHE A 71 11.13 -15.11 10.80
CA PHE A 71 11.42 -15.58 12.15
C PHE A 71 10.24 -16.37 12.71
N ALA A 72 10.49 -17.63 13.11
CA ALA A 72 9.50 -18.60 13.57
C ALA A 72 8.50 -19.05 12.48
N LEU A 73 8.92 -20.02 11.67
CA LEU A 73 8.09 -20.72 10.69
C LEU A 73 7.25 -21.78 11.41
N ASP A 74 6.14 -21.37 12.02
CA ASP A 74 5.18 -22.30 12.61
C ASP A 74 3.81 -22.13 11.95
N ASN A 75 3.46 -23.10 11.10
CA ASN A 75 2.21 -23.14 10.35
C ASN A 75 0.98 -23.16 11.28
N VAL A 76 1.13 -23.56 12.55
CA VAL A 76 0.05 -23.52 13.55
C VAL A 76 -0.50 -22.11 13.73
N ARG A 77 0.32 -21.07 13.51
CA ARG A 77 -0.07 -19.66 13.65
C ARG A 77 -0.79 -19.09 12.43
N ALA A 78 -0.71 -19.76 11.29
CA ALA A 78 -1.30 -19.29 10.04
C ALA A 78 -2.82 -19.10 10.16
N VAL A 79 -3.52 -20.10 10.71
CA VAL A 79 -4.99 -20.08 10.82
C VAL A 79 -5.47 -18.99 11.80
N PRO A 80 -4.97 -18.89 13.04
CA PRO A 80 -5.37 -17.82 13.95
C PRO A 80 -5.08 -16.40 13.40
N LEU A 81 -3.92 -16.19 12.77
CA LEU A 81 -3.57 -14.89 12.20
C LEU A 81 -4.41 -14.55 10.97
N PHE A 82 -4.73 -15.52 10.12
CA PHE A 82 -5.62 -15.32 8.99
C PHE A 82 -7.04 -14.99 9.45
N SER A 83 -7.56 -15.69 10.47
CA SER A 83 -8.85 -15.39 11.08
C SER A 83 -8.90 -13.97 11.66
N LEU A 84 -7.84 -13.54 12.36
CA LEU A 84 -7.72 -12.18 12.87
C LEU A 84 -7.72 -11.14 11.74
N PHE A 85 -6.89 -11.38 10.71
CA PHE A 85 -6.82 -10.54 9.52
C PHE A 85 -8.20 -10.41 8.85
N ALA A 86 -8.87 -11.53 8.59
CA ALA A 86 -10.18 -11.57 7.94
C ALA A 86 -11.24 -10.85 8.79
N LEU A 87 -11.32 -11.16 10.08
CA LEU A 87 -12.30 -10.57 10.99
C LEU A 87 -12.17 -9.05 11.08
N ILE A 88 -10.95 -8.54 11.34
CA ILE A 88 -10.73 -7.09 11.47
C ILE A 88 -10.94 -6.37 10.14
N SER A 89 -10.49 -6.97 9.03
CA SER A 89 -10.68 -6.39 7.69
C SER A 89 -12.15 -6.28 7.32
N LEU A 90 -12.91 -7.37 7.51
CA LEU A 90 -14.35 -7.40 7.25
C LEU A 90 -15.11 -6.44 8.16
N ALA A 91 -14.80 -6.40 9.45
CA ALA A 91 -15.42 -5.47 10.40
C ALA A 91 -15.16 -4.00 10.01
N SER A 92 -13.92 -3.67 9.63
CA SER A 92 -13.53 -2.31 9.22
C SER A 92 -14.25 -1.87 7.95
N LEU A 93 -14.33 -2.75 6.94
CA LEU A 93 -15.04 -2.49 5.69
C LEU A 93 -16.56 -2.42 5.88
N ALA A 94 -17.13 -3.30 6.70
CA ALA A 94 -18.55 -3.28 7.05
C ALA A 94 -18.94 -2.00 7.77
N LEU A 95 -18.12 -1.57 8.75
CA LEU A 95 -18.32 -0.30 9.45
C LEU A 95 -18.23 0.89 8.50
N TYR A 96 -17.27 0.87 7.57
CA TYR A 96 -17.18 1.89 6.52
C TYR A 96 -18.43 1.93 5.65
N GLY A 97 -18.88 0.79 5.13
CA GLY A 97 -20.08 0.71 4.30
C GLY A 97 -21.35 1.12 5.05
N TRP A 98 -21.45 0.83 6.35
CA TRP A 98 -22.59 1.23 7.18
C TRP A 98 -22.62 2.74 7.46
N ARG A 99 -21.45 3.36 7.67
CA ARG A 99 -21.34 4.79 7.98
C ARG A 99 -21.14 5.70 6.78
N ALA A 100 -20.77 5.17 5.61
CA ALA A 100 -20.62 5.95 4.40
C ALA A 100 -22.00 6.38 3.87
N ARG A 101 -22.60 7.38 4.51
CA ARG A 101 -23.91 7.94 4.14
C ARG A 101 -23.89 9.39 3.71
N ASP A 102 -22.72 10.01 3.59
CA ASP A 102 -22.62 11.41 3.18
C ASP A 102 -21.89 11.53 1.83
N GLY A 103 -22.57 12.03 0.81
CA GLY A 103 -21.92 12.48 -0.42
C GLY A 103 -21.13 13.75 -0.14
N GLY A 104 -19.80 13.64 -0.02
CA GLY A 104 -18.94 14.82 0.10
C GLY A 104 -19.04 15.71 -1.14
N PRO A 105 -18.77 17.02 -1.03
CA PRO A 105 -18.86 17.94 -2.16
C PRO A 105 -17.97 17.47 -3.31
N ALA A 106 -18.51 17.55 -4.54
CA ALA A 106 -17.77 17.22 -5.74
C ALA A 106 -16.56 18.15 -5.90
N VAL A 107 -15.39 17.56 -6.10
CA VAL A 107 -14.14 18.30 -6.25
C VAL A 107 -13.96 18.71 -7.70
N ARG A 108 -13.74 20.01 -7.94
CA ARG A 108 -13.31 20.51 -9.26
C ARG A 108 -11.84 20.91 -9.16
N PHE A 109 -11.01 20.32 -10.02
CA PHE A 109 -9.61 20.70 -10.18
C PHE A 109 -9.49 21.65 -11.37
N SER A 110 -8.79 22.77 -11.21
CA SER A 110 -8.49 23.71 -12.30
C SER A 110 -6.99 23.66 -12.60
N GLY A 111 -6.63 23.03 -13.72
CA GLY A 111 -5.24 22.97 -14.22
C GLY A 111 -4.23 22.44 -13.20
N LEU A 112 -2.98 22.87 -13.34
CA LEU A 112 -1.86 22.47 -12.48
C LEU A 112 -1.93 23.19 -11.12
N SER A 113 -2.77 22.67 -10.21
CA SER A 113 -2.94 23.19 -8.85
C SER A 113 -2.19 22.35 -7.81
N ARG A 114 -2.01 22.89 -6.60
CA ARG A 114 -1.40 22.15 -5.47
C ARG A 114 -2.20 20.89 -5.12
N GLU A 115 -3.52 20.95 -5.24
CA GLU A 115 -4.42 19.82 -5.01
C GLU A 115 -4.21 18.71 -6.05
N MET A 116 -4.02 19.09 -7.32
CA MET A 116 -3.73 18.14 -8.39
C MET A 116 -2.37 17.45 -8.16
N LEU A 117 -1.35 18.19 -7.72
CA LEU A 117 -0.04 17.60 -7.40
C LEU A 117 -0.12 16.65 -6.19
N ILE A 118 -0.86 17.01 -5.14
CA ILE A 118 -1.07 16.13 -3.98
C ILE A 118 -1.86 14.87 -4.38
N LEU A 119 -2.89 15.02 -5.22
CA LEU A 119 -3.63 13.90 -5.78
C LEU A 119 -2.72 13.00 -6.64
N ALA A 120 -1.87 13.58 -7.49
CA ALA A 120 -0.91 12.83 -8.29
C ALA A 120 0.04 12.03 -7.39
N THR A 121 0.60 12.64 -6.35
CA THR A 121 1.45 11.94 -5.36
C THR A 121 0.71 10.78 -4.70
N LEU A 122 -0.54 11.00 -4.26
CA LEU A 122 -1.38 9.94 -3.68
C LEU A 122 -1.55 8.77 -4.65
N LEU A 123 -1.92 9.04 -5.91
CA LEU A 123 -2.12 8.01 -6.93
C LEU A 123 -0.83 7.25 -7.25
N LEU A 124 0.32 7.94 -7.27
CA LEU A 124 1.62 7.31 -7.47
C LEU A 124 1.97 6.36 -6.32
N PHE A 125 1.73 6.74 -5.07
CA PHE A 125 1.94 5.84 -3.93
C PHE A 125 1.02 4.62 -4.01
N CYS A 126 -0.25 4.81 -4.37
CA CYS A 126 -1.18 3.70 -4.58
C CYS A 126 -0.72 2.77 -5.73
N ALA A 127 -0.17 3.31 -6.82
CA ALA A 127 0.34 2.51 -7.92
C ALA A 127 1.54 1.66 -7.50
N VAL A 128 2.53 2.25 -6.82
CA VAL A 128 3.69 1.52 -6.30
C VAL A 128 3.26 0.45 -5.29
N LEU A 129 2.34 0.79 -4.39
CA LEU A 129 1.76 -0.16 -3.45
C LEU A 129 1.15 -1.36 -4.18
N LEU A 130 0.35 -1.13 -5.22
CA LEU A 130 -0.32 -2.20 -5.95
C LEU A 130 0.69 -3.10 -6.68
N ILE A 131 1.73 -2.52 -7.28
CA ILE A 131 2.83 -3.26 -7.92
C ILE A 131 3.53 -4.18 -6.92
N VAL A 132 3.88 -3.64 -5.74
CA VAL A 132 4.57 -4.39 -4.68
C VAL A 132 3.67 -5.47 -4.11
N LEU A 133 2.40 -5.14 -3.85
CA LEU A 133 1.41 -6.07 -3.30
C LEU A 133 1.19 -7.25 -4.24
N VAL A 134 0.96 -6.96 -5.53
CA VAL A 134 0.77 -8.00 -6.56
C VAL A 134 2.03 -8.85 -6.68
N GLY A 135 3.21 -8.24 -6.80
CA GLY A 135 4.46 -8.99 -6.90
C GLY A 135 4.73 -9.89 -5.69
N THR A 136 4.32 -9.46 -4.49
CA THR A 136 4.49 -10.21 -3.25
C THR A 136 3.49 -11.36 -3.11
N LEU A 137 2.22 -11.14 -3.46
CA LEU A 137 1.17 -12.15 -3.32
C LEU A 137 1.08 -13.11 -4.50
N TYR A 138 1.63 -12.74 -5.67
CA TYR A 138 1.55 -13.57 -6.88
C TYR A 138 2.16 -14.97 -6.70
N PRO A 139 3.37 -15.15 -6.13
CA PRO A 139 3.91 -16.48 -5.80
C PRO A 139 2.98 -17.32 -4.92
N MET A 140 2.32 -16.71 -3.93
CA MET A 140 1.40 -17.38 -3.02
C MET A 140 0.18 -17.91 -3.79
N ILE A 141 -0.45 -17.06 -4.61
CA ILE A 141 -1.61 -17.42 -5.42
C ILE A 141 -1.24 -18.52 -6.42
N TYR A 142 -0.09 -18.39 -7.08
CA TYR A 142 0.43 -19.38 -8.03
C TYR A 142 0.61 -20.76 -7.38
N GLY A 143 1.15 -20.79 -6.16
CA GLY A 143 1.30 -22.01 -5.36
C GLY A 143 -0.03 -22.60 -4.91
N LEU A 144 -0.98 -21.77 -4.47
CA LEU A 144 -2.31 -22.21 -4.04
C LEU A 144 -3.13 -22.82 -5.18
N LEU A 145 -2.91 -22.38 -6.42
CA LEU A 145 -3.54 -22.95 -7.61
C LEU A 145 -2.89 -24.26 -8.09
N GLY A 146 -1.82 -24.71 -7.44
CA GLY A 146 -1.12 -25.95 -7.80
C GLY A 146 -0.26 -25.84 -9.07
N TRP A 147 0.02 -24.63 -9.56
CA TRP A 147 0.82 -24.42 -10.78
C TRP A 147 2.33 -24.57 -10.58
N GLY A 148 2.75 -24.92 -9.36
CA GLY A 148 4.14 -25.14 -8.97
C GLY A 148 4.69 -24.05 -8.05
N ARG A 149 6.01 -23.91 -8.04
CA ARG A 149 6.69 -22.86 -7.27
C ARG A 149 7.22 -21.79 -8.21
N LEU A 150 6.84 -20.55 -7.94
CA LEU A 150 7.31 -19.37 -8.64
C LEU A 150 7.94 -18.42 -7.62
N SER A 151 8.97 -17.70 -8.02
CA SER A 151 9.58 -16.65 -7.20
C SER A 151 9.64 -15.36 -8.02
N VAL A 152 9.22 -14.25 -7.41
CA VAL A 152 9.33 -12.91 -7.98
C VAL A 152 10.49 -12.22 -7.27
N GLY A 153 11.54 -11.90 -8.01
CA GLY A 153 12.74 -11.27 -7.46
C GLY A 153 12.86 -9.78 -7.80
N ALA A 154 13.94 -9.17 -7.30
CA ALA A 154 14.28 -7.76 -7.49
C ALA A 154 14.14 -7.21 -8.93
N PRO A 155 14.47 -7.94 -10.03
CA PRO A 155 14.31 -7.41 -11.38
C PRO A 155 12.88 -6.99 -11.73
N TYR A 156 11.87 -7.69 -11.21
CA TYR A 156 10.46 -7.31 -11.40
C TYR A 156 10.16 -5.98 -10.69
N PHE A 157 10.44 -5.91 -9.40
CA PHE A 157 10.11 -4.74 -8.59
C PHE A 157 10.88 -3.51 -9.04
N ASN A 158 12.17 -3.62 -9.32
CA ASN A 158 12.98 -2.50 -9.80
C ASN A 158 12.44 -1.96 -11.13
N ARG A 159 12.18 -2.81 -12.12
CA ARG A 159 11.66 -2.37 -13.42
C ARG A 159 10.26 -1.77 -13.32
N ALA A 160 9.39 -2.37 -12.52
CA ALA A 160 8.00 -1.94 -12.40
C ALA A 160 7.87 -0.64 -11.59
N THR A 161 8.65 -0.46 -10.52
CA THR A 161 8.54 0.71 -9.63
C THR A 161 9.35 1.91 -10.10
N LEU A 162 10.45 1.71 -10.85
CA LEU A 162 11.32 2.78 -11.34
C LEU A 162 10.60 3.94 -12.07
N PRO A 163 9.71 3.70 -13.07
CA PRO A 163 9.05 4.81 -13.76
C PRO A 163 8.18 5.65 -12.81
N PHE A 164 7.54 5.02 -11.83
CA PHE A 164 6.75 5.71 -10.82
C PHE A 164 7.63 6.49 -9.84
N GLY A 165 8.77 5.94 -9.44
CA GLY A 165 9.76 6.63 -8.62
C GLY A 165 10.30 7.89 -9.31
N LEU A 166 10.64 7.80 -10.60
CA LEU A 166 11.05 8.96 -11.39
C LEU A 166 9.94 10.01 -11.49
N LEU A 167 8.70 9.57 -11.72
CA LEU A 167 7.55 10.47 -11.79
C LEU A 167 7.26 11.15 -10.43
N MET A 168 7.44 10.43 -9.32
CA MET A 168 7.33 11.02 -7.97
C MET A 168 8.38 12.13 -7.77
N LEU A 169 9.63 11.93 -8.20
CA LEU A 169 10.65 12.97 -8.11
C LEU A 169 10.27 14.22 -8.91
N VAL A 170 9.75 14.04 -10.13
CA VAL A 170 9.24 15.15 -10.94
C VAL A 170 8.11 15.89 -10.22
N VAL A 171 7.14 15.17 -9.64
CA VAL A 171 6.02 15.78 -8.90
C VAL A 171 6.53 16.55 -7.67
N ILE A 172 7.51 16.02 -6.93
CA ILE A 172 8.12 16.72 -5.79
C ILE A 172 8.76 18.03 -6.24
N VAL A 173 9.54 18.00 -7.32
CA VAL A 173 10.18 19.21 -7.88
C VAL A 173 9.12 20.23 -8.30
N LEU A 174 8.09 19.81 -9.06
CA LEU A 174 6.99 20.69 -9.46
C LEU A 174 6.24 21.29 -8.26
N ALA A 175 6.04 20.52 -7.19
CA ALA A 175 5.37 20.99 -5.99
C ALA A 175 6.10 22.15 -5.30
N THR A 176 7.43 22.19 -5.36
CA THR A 176 8.21 23.31 -4.79
C THR A 176 7.93 24.64 -5.51
N PHE A 177 7.82 24.61 -6.85
CA PHE A 177 7.53 25.80 -7.66
C PHE A 177 6.10 26.30 -7.50
N VAL A 178 5.13 25.38 -7.34
CA VAL A 178 3.72 25.74 -7.12
C VAL A 178 3.50 26.28 -5.70
N SER A 179 4.24 25.78 -4.70
CA SER A 179 4.13 26.25 -3.32
C SER A 179 4.80 27.60 -3.05
N GLY A 180 5.73 28.04 -3.91
CA GLY A 180 6.44 29.32 -3.81
C GLY A 180 5.64 30.55 -4.24
N LYS A 181 4.45 30.36 -4.84
CA LYS A 181 3.51 31.45 -5.15
C LYS A 181 2.67 31.75 -3.91
N ARG A 182 3.23 32.52 -2.98
CA ARG A 182 2.51 33.15 -1.86
C ARG A 182 2.47 34.65 -2.06
#